data_AF-A0A6G8QDN8-F1
#
_entry.id   AF-A0A6G8QDN8-F1
#
_cell.length_a   1.000
_cell.length_b   1.000
_cell.length_c   1.000
_cell.angle_alpha   90.00
_cell.angle_beta   90.00
_cell.angle_gamma   90.00
#
_symmetry.space_group_name_H-M   'P 1'
#
loop_
_entity.id
_entity.type
_entity.pdbx_description
1 polymer ?
#
loop_
_entity_poly.entity_id
_entity_poly.type
_entity_poly.pdbx_seq_one_letter_code
_entity_poly.pdbx_strand_id
1 'polypeptide(L)'
;MLSVETTVSDLVVERPSRSRVFEALGIDYCCGGGAPLAEACAGAGLDPGEVIAELERREAGQTEDEAGLTSMGMGELVDHIVETHHAYLKEELPRLSFLVDKVANVHGGAHPELLELREVFEGLRVELEEHTAKEERMLFPACRELEGAETMPDLRFGTVKNPIAAMMREHVEAGGGLGRIRELTWDYDLPKDACNTYRAMLDGLAELERDTHYHIFKENSILFPKAAAAEAALAKT
;
A
#
# COMPACT_ATOMS: atom_id res chain seq x y z
N MET A 1 -24.98 -4.01 5.44
CA MET A 1 -24.83 -3.34 6.74
C MET A 1 -23.42 -3.61 7.18
N LEU A 2 -22.63 -2.57 7.45
CA LEU A 2 -21.25 -2.73 7.89
C LEU A 2 -21.23 -3.52 9.20
N SER A 3 -20.30 -4.45 9.32
CA SER A 3 -20.12 -5.30 10.50
C SER A 3 -18.72 -5.10 11.06
N VAL A 4 -18.62 -5.02 12.39
CA VAL A 4 -17.33 -4.92 13.09
C VAL A 4 -16.50 -6.21 13.01
N GLU A 5 -17.14 -7.32 12.62
CA GLU A 5 -16.50 -8.62 12.41
C GLU A 5 -15.94 -8.79 10.98
N THR A 6 -16.32 -7.90 10.05
CA THR A 6 -15.75 -7.90 8.69
C THR A 6 -14.31 -7.41 8.75
N THR A 7 -13.42 -8.03 7.99
CA THR A 7 -12.02 -7.60 7.94
C THR A 7 -11.91 -6.21 7.30
N VAL A 8 -10.92 -5.42 7.71
CA VAL A 8 -10.71 -4.07 7.16
C VAL A 8 -10.45 -4.14 5.65
N SER A 9 -9.66 -5.13 5.20
CA SER A 9 -9.42 -5.34 3.78
C SER A 9 -10.69 -5.67 3.01
N ASP A 10 -11.58 -6.53 3.54
CA ASP A 10 -12.84 -6.86 2.87
C ASP A 10 -13.75 -5.64 2.72
N LEU A 11 -13.74 -4.76 3.73
CA LEU A 11 -14.48 -3.49 3.64
C LEU A 11 -13.97 -2.64 2.48
N VAL A 12 -12.65 -2.52 2.30
CA VAL A 12 -12.06 -1.77 1.18
C VAL A 12 -12.25 -2.50 -0.16
N VAL A 13 -12.22 -3.83 -0.19
CA VAL A 13 -12.52 -4.64 -1.39
C VAL A 13 -13.95 -4.42 -1.86
N GLU A 14 -14.92 -4.38 -0.94
CA GLU A 14 -16.32 -4.07 -1.25
C GLU A 14 -16.48 -2.63 -1.78
N ARG A 15 -15.73 -1.69 -1.21
CA ARG A 15 -15.80 -0.28 -1.59
C ARG A 15 -14.43 0.41 -1.41
N PRO A 16 -13.62 0.54 -2.48
CA PRO A 16 -12.26 1.04 -2.34
C PRO A 16 -12.15 2.45 -1.76
N SER A 17 -13.19 3.29 -1.92
CA SER A 17 -13.23 4.65 -1.38
C SER A 17 -13.20 4.71 0.14
N ARG A 18 -13.43 3.57 0.83
CA ARG A 18 -13.25 3.42 2.28
C ARG A 18 -11.78 3.50 2.71
N SER A 19 -10.81 3.21 1.83
CA SER A 19 -9.38 3.32 2.15
C SER A 19 -9.04 4.70 2.72
N ARG A 20 -9.54 5.77 2.10
CA ARG A 20 -9.35 7.16 2.56
C ARG A 20 -9.86 7.43 3.97
N VAL A 21 -10.89 6.71 4.41
CA VAL A 21 -11.40 6.84 5.79
C VAL A 21 -10.44 6.15 6.74
N PHE A 22 -9.98 4.94 6.41
CA PHE A 22 -9.01 4.21 7.22
C PHE A 22 -7.65 4.94 7.29
N GLU A 23 -7.15 5.48 6.17
CA GLU A 23 -5.96 6.34 6.14
C GLU A 23 -6.08 7.53 7.10
N ALA A 24 -7.21 8.25 7.06
CA ALA A 24 -7.44 9.41 7.92
C ALA A 24 -7.56 9.05 9.40
N LEU A 25 -7.87 7.80 9.71
CA LEU A 25 -8.01 7.28 11.07
C LEU A 25 -6.76 6.51 11.54
N GLY A 26 -5.73 6.39 10.70
CA GLY A 26 -4.53 5.60 11.01
C GLY A 26 -4.80 4.09 11.14
N ILE A 27 -5.85 3.59 10.48
CA ILE A 27 -6.19 2.17 10.46
C ILE A 27 -5.53 1.51 9.24
N ASP A 28 -4.72 0.48 9.49
CA ASP A 28 -4.07 -0.31 8.43
C ASP A 28 -5.09 -1.23 7.73
N TYR A 29 -5.33 -0.94 6.45
CA TYR A 29 -6.22 -1.72 5.58
C TYR A 29 -5.47 -2.59 4.56
N CYS A 30 -4.13 -2.54 4.54
CA CYS A 30 -3.32 -3.19 3.51
C CYS A 30 -2.51 -4.38 4.07
N CYS A 31 -1.59 -4.17 5.01
CA CYS A 31 -0.77 -5.23 5.60
C CYS A 31 -1.50 -5.93 6.74
N GLY A 32 -2.07 -5.15 7.65
CA GLY A 32 -2.91 -5.58 8.77
C GLY A 32 -4.39 -5.74 8.42
N GLY A 33 -4.77 -5.49 7.16
CA GLY A 33 -6.18 -5.45 6.72
C GLY A 33 -6.99 -6.72 6.99
N GLY A 34 -6.33 -7.87 7.16
CA GLY A 34 -6.98 -9.14 7.50
C GLY A 34 -7.60 -9.20 8.91
N ALA A 35 -7.32 -8.22 9.78
CA ALA A 35 -7.95 -8.13 11.09
C ALA A 35 -9.41 -7.65 11.00
N PRO A 36 -10.33 -8.14 11.86
CA PRO A 36 -11.67 -7.57 11.99
C PRO A 36 -11.63 -6.08 12.33
N LEU A 37 -12.60 -5.31 11.84
CA LEU A 37 -12.69 -3.87 12.12
C LEU A 37 -12.68 -3.58 13.63
N ALA A 38 -13.34 -4.40 14.46
CA ALA A 38 -13.32 -4.27 15.92
C ALA A 38 -11.90 -4.29 16.50
N GLU A 39 -11.06 -5.20 16.02
CA GLU A 39 -9.68 -5.38 16.48
C GLU A 39 -8.80 -4.22 16.00
N ALA A 40 -8.94 -3.82 14.73
CA ALA A 40 -8.20 -2.70 14.16
C ALA A 40 -8.52 -1.38 14.87
N CYS A 41 -9.81 -1.12 15.15
CA CYS A 41 -10.24 0.03 15.94
C CYS A 41 -9.68 -0.01 17.37
N ALA A 42 -9.69 -1.16 18.04
CA ALA A 42 -9.12 -1.31 19.38
C ALA A 42 -7.61 -1.01 19.40
N GLY A 43 -6.87 -1.46 18.38
CA GLY A 43 -5.45 -1.15 18.21
C GLY A 43 -5.18 0.34 18.01
N ALA A 44 -6.07 1.04 17.31
CA ALA A 44 -5.99 2.49 17.07
C ALA A 44 -6.60 3.36 18.20
N GLY A 45 -7.21 2.74 19.22
CA GLY A 45 -7.89 3.47 20.30
C GLY A 45 -9.18 4.17 19.86
N LEU A 46 -9.86 3.65 18.83
CA LEU A 46 -11.09 4.19 18.24
C LEU A 46 -12.32 3.34 18.60
N ASP A 47 -13.50 3.97 18.62
CA ASP A 47 -14.77 3.25 18.76
C ASP A 47 -15.22 2.67 17.40
N PRO A 48 -15.44 1.36 17.27
CA PRO A 48 -15.85 0.75 16.00
C PRO A 48 -17.19 1.28 15.46
N GLY A 49 -18.11 1.68 16.35
CA GLY A 49 -19.40 2.25 15.96
C GLY A 49 -19.26 3.64 15.34
N GLU A 50 -18.38 4.47 15.88
CA GLU A 50 -18.05 5.77 15.30
C GLU A 50 -17.40 5.63 13.92
N VAL A 51 -16.50 4.64 13.75
CA VAL A 51 -15.87 4.37 12.44
C VAL A 51 -16.90 3.89 11.41
N ILE A 52 -17.81 2.99 11.79
CA ILE A 52 -18.92 2.58 10.91
C ILE A 52 -19.77 3.78 10.49
N ALA A 53 -20.13 4.65 11.45
CA ALA A 53 -20.92 5.84 11.15
C ALA A 53 -20.18 6.81 10.22
N GLU A 54 -18.85 6.95 10.35
CA GLU A 54 -18.03 7.72 9.41
C GLU A 54 -18.09 7.15 8.00
N LEU A 55 -17.88 5.85 7.85
CA LEU A 55 -17.93 5.14 6.57
C LEU A 55 -19.29 5.36 5.90
N GLU A 56 -20.38 5.05 6.60
CA GLU A 56 -21.76 5.23 6.07
C GLU A 56 -22.04 6.68 5.67
N ARG A 57 -21.55 7.66 6.43
CA ARG A 57 -21.72 9.08 6.11
C ARG A 57 -21.01 9.48 4.83
N ARG A 58 -19.80 8.97 4.58
CA ARG A 58 -19.04 9.25 3.35
C ARG A 58 -19.66 8.58 2.13
N GLU A 59 -20.30 7.43 2.34
CA GLU A 59 -21.00 6.68 1.31
C GLU A 59 -22.32 7.32 0.88
N ALA A 60 -23.03 7.99 1.79
CA ALA A 60 -24.35 8.61 1.55
C ALA A 60 -24.36 9.73 0.48
N GLY A 61 -23.20 10.16 -0.02
CA GLY A 61 -23.06 11.20 -1.05
C GLY A 61 -22.29 10.78 -2.30
N GLN A 62 -21.88 9.52 -2.42
CA GLN A 62 -21.07 9.02 -3.53
C GLN A 62 -21.83 7.95 -4.31
N THR A 63 -22.12 8.21 -5.59
CA THR A 63 -22.58 7.18 -6.52
C THR A 63 -21.42 6.21 -6.78
N GLU A 64 -21.69 4.92 -6.59
CA GLU A 64 -20.82 3.78 -6.86
C GLU A 64 -19.99 3.99 -8.12
N ASP A 65 -18.67 4.10 -8.01
CA ASP A 65 -17.82 4.05 -9.20
C ASP A 65 -16.43 3.49 -8.89
N GLU A 66 -16.38 2.35 -8.18
CA GLU A 66 -15.12 1.60 -8.00
C GLU A 66 -15.33 0.07 -8.03
N ALA A 67 -16.47 -0.40 -8.54
CA ALA A 67 -16.74 -1.83 -8.77
C ALA A 67 -15.78 -2.48 -9.80
N GLY A 68 -14.93 -1.68 -10.45
CA GLY A 68 -13.97 -2.15 -11.45
C GLY A 68 -12.87 -3.03 -10.87
N LEU A 69 -12.27 -2.65 -9.75
CA LEU A 69 -10.99 -3.21 -9.31
C LEU A 69 -11.05 -4.73 -9.01
N THR A 70 -12.12 -5.18 -8.34
CA THR A 70 -12.30 -6.61 -8.02
C THR A 70 -12.77 -7.43 -9.23
N SER A 71 -13.40 -6.77 -10.21
CA SER A 71 -13.85 -7.39 -11.45
C SER A 71 -12.71 -7.63 -12.46
N MET A 72 -11.59 -6.92 -12.33
CA MET A 72 -10.42 -7.07 -13.21
C MET A 72 -9.85 -8.50 -13.17
N GLY A 73 -9.42 -8.96 -14.33
CA GLY A 73 -8.54 -10.13 -14.43
C GLY A 73 -7.19 -9.87 -13.75
N MET A 74 -6.42 -10.93 -13.47
CA MET A 74 -5.07 -10.79 -12.92
C MET A 74 -4.16 -10.00 -13.86
N GLY A 75 -4.21 -10.26 -15.17
CA GLY A 75 -3.40 -9.53 -16.15
C GLY A 75 -3.76 -8.04 -16.21
N GLU A 76 -5.05 -7.72 -16.19
CA GLU A 76 -5.55 -6.34 -16.17
C GLU A 76 -5.17 -5.62 -14.87
N LEU A 77 -5.29 -6.28 -13.72
CA LEU A 77 -4.89 -5.72 -12.43
C LEU A 77 -3.37 -5.50 -12.34
N VAL A 78 -2.57 -6.41 -12.90
CA VAL A 78 -1.11 -6.25 -13.04
C VAL A 78 -0.79 -5.02 -13.88
N ASP A 79 -1.43 -4.87 -15.05
CA ASP A 79 -1.22 -3.68 -15.90
C ASP A 79 -1.58 -2.41 -15.13
N HIS A 80 -2.74 -2.40 -14.46
CA HIS A 80 -3.16 -1.28 -13.63
C HIS A 80 -2.12 -0.94 -12.55
N ILE A 81 -1.60 -1.90 -11.80
CA ILE A 81 -0.61 -1.68 -10.74
C ILE A 81 0.68 -1.09 -11.33
N VAL A 82 1.20 -1.66 -12.42
CA VAL A 82 2.43 -1.21 -13.05
C VAL A 82 2.28 0.20 -13.62
N GLU A 83 1.20 0.46 -14.34
CA GLU A 83 0.95 1.74 -15.01
C GLU A 83 0.60 2.88 -14.05
N THR A 84 0.06 2.57 -12.87
CA THR A 84 -0.31 3.58 -11.87
C THR A 84 0.75 3.71 -10.78
N HIS A 85 1.01 2.65 -10.02
CA HIS A 85 1.83 2.71 -8.81
C HIS A 85 3.32 2.57 -9.11
N HIS A 86 3.73 1.60 -9.93
CA HIS A 86 5.16 1.42 -10.21
C HIS A 86 5.70 2.58 -11.08
N ALA A 87 4.90 3.04 -12.04
CA ALA A 87 5.21 4.24 -12.81
C ALA A 87 5.35 5.48 -11.92
N TYR A 88 4.43 5.69 -10.96
CA TYR A 88 4.53 6.76 -9.98
C TYR A 88 5.80 6.67 -9.12
N LEU A 89 6.09 5.50 -8.52
CA LEU A 89 7.28 5.29 -7.71
C LEU A 89 8.56 5.61 -8.49
N LYS A 90 8.64 5.17 -9.74
CA LYS A 90 9.80 5.40 -10.62
C LYS A 90 10.06 6.89 -10.90
N GLU A 91 9.02 7.70 -10.96
CA GLU A 91 9.14 9.15 -11.14
C GLU A 91 9.38 9.88 -9.81
N GLU A 92 8.69 9.47 -8.76
CA GLU A 92 8.61 10.20 -7.50
C GLU A 92 9.78 9.94 -6.57
N LEU A 93 10.26 8.69 -6.49
CA LEU A 93 11.35 8.32 -5.59
C LEU A 93 12.64 9.13 -5.82
N PRO A 94 13.12 9.35 -7.07
CA PRO A 94 14.27 10.21 -7.32
C PRO A 94 14.01 11.68 -6.95
N ARG A 95 12.78 12.18 -7.18
CA ARG A 95 12.38 13.54 -6.83
C ARG A 95 12.40 13.75 -5.32
N LEU A 96 11.81 12.82 -4.58
CA LEU A 96 11.78 12.84 -3.11
C LEU A 96 13.17 12.67 -2.52
N SER A 97 14.03 11.80 -3.06
CA SER A 97 15.42 11.67 -2.63
C SER A 97 16.15 13.02 -2.68
N PHE A 98 16.00 13.77 -3.77
CA PHE A 98 16.55 15.12 -3.87
C PHE A 98 15.98 16.09 -2.81
N LEU A 99 14.66 16.07 -2.59
CA LEU A 99 14.02 16.97 -1.63
C LEU A 99 14.42 16.65 -0.18
N VAL A 100 14.38 15.37 0.19
CA VAL A 100 14.77 14.87 1.50
C VAL A 100 16.22 15.23 1.81
N ASP A 101 17.14 14.95 0.89
CA ASP A 101 18.55 15.29 1.10
C ASP A 101 18.75 16.80 1.24
N LYS A 102 18.12 17.60 0.37
CA LYS A 102 18.24 19.06 0.43
C LYS A 102 17.69 19.63 1.73
N VAL A 103 16.54 19.15 2.19
CA VAL A 103 15.91 19.63 3.43
C VAL A 103 16.75 19.21 4.64
N ALA A 104 17.20 17.96 4.70
CA ALA A 104 18.10 17.48 5.76
C ALA A 104 19.42 18.27 5.80
N ASN A 105 20.02 18.59 4.65
CA ASN A 105 21.27 19.36 4.60
C ASN A 105 21.12 20.81 5.05
N VAL A 106 19.98 21.46 4.75
CA VAL A 106 19.75 22.88 5.10
C VAL A 106 19.20 23.03 6.52
N HIS A 107 18.27 22.17 6.91
CA HIS A 107 17.51 22.30 8.16
C HIS A 107 17.95 21.32 9.25
N GLY A 108 18.74 20.28 8.94
CA GLY A 108 19.12 19.23 9.89
C GLY A 108 19.90 19.69 11.12
N GLY A 109 20.51 20.89 11.09
CA GLY A 109 21.12 21.48 12.28
C GLY A 109 20.10 21.98 13.31
N ALA A 110 18.95 22.48 12.84
CA ALA A 110 17.85 22.95 13.69
C ALA A 110 16.79 21.86 13.95
N HIS A 111 16.68 20.90 13.02
CA HIS A 111 15.72 19.79 13.00
C HIS A 111 16.48 18.46 12.83
N PRO A 112 17.17 17.95 13.86
CA PRO A 112 18.05 16.77 13.76
C PRO A 112 17.35 15.50 13.28
N GLU A 113 16.05 15.36 13.52
CA GLU A 113 15.20 14.27 13.05
C GLU A 113 15.21 14.12 11.53
N LEU A 114 15.48 15.20 10.78
CA LEU A 114 15.59 15.16 9.32
C LEU A 114 16.79 14.33 8.83
N LEU A 115 17.82 14.18 9.66
CA LEU A 115 18.97 13.34 9.33
C LEU A 115 18.58 11.87 9.37
N GLU A 116 17.80 11.46 10.38
CA GLU A 116 17.23 10.11 10.47
C GLU A 116 16.19 9.87 9.37
N LEU A 117 15.32 10.86 9.09
CA LEU A 117 14.33 10.78 8.02
C LEU A 117 14.99 10.47 6.67
N ARG A 118 16.14 11.10 6.39
CA ARG A 118 16.91 10.83 5.17
C ARG A 118 17.40 9.39 5.10
N GLU A 119 17.90 8.84 6.21
CA GLU A 119 18.37 7.46 6.26
C GLU A 119 17.22 6.46 6.06
N VAL A 120 16.09 6.69 6.75
CA VAL A 120 14.88 5.84 6.63
C VAL A 120 14.32 5.90 5.21
N PHE A 121 14.20 7.10 4.63
CA PHE A 121 13.69 7.27 3.27
C PHE A 121 14.58 6.57 2.24
N GLU A 122 15.90 6.66 2.37
CA GLU A 122 16.82 6.01 1.43
C GLU A 122 16.75 4.49 1.51
N GLY A 123 16.59 3.93 2.72
CA GLY A 123 16.33 2.51 2.91
C GLY A 123 15.03 2.07 2.21
N LEU A 124 13.93 2.76 2.51
CA LEU A 124 12.62 2.51 1.89
C LEU A 124 12.67 2.60 0.36
N ARG A 125 13.38 3.60 -0.18
CA ARG A 125 13.56 3.78 -1.63
C ARG A 125 14.18 2.54 -2.28
N VAL A 126 15.31 2.07 -1.73
CA VAL A 126 16.02 0.91 -2.27
C VAL A 126 15.14 -0.34 -2.19
N GLU A 127 14.45 -0.54 -1.07
CA GLU A 127 13.53 -1.66 -0.88
C GLU A 127 12.40 -1.65 -1.91
N LEU A 128 11.72 -0.51 -2.11
CA LEU A 128 10.63 -0.38 -3.10
C LEU A 128 11.11 -0.58 -4.55
N GLU A 129 12.29 -0.07 -4.91
CA GLU A 129 12.87 -0.26 -6.25
C GLU A 129 13.22 -1.74 -6.52
N GLU A 130 13.81 -2.43 -5.54
CA GLU A 130 14.10 -3.86 -5.67
C GLU A 130 12.84 -4.72 -5.66
N HIS A 131 11.88 -4.36 -4.81
CA HIS A 131 10.59 -5.02 -4.64
C HIS A 131 9.79 -5.04 -5.95
N THR A 132 9.48 -3.86 -6.50
CA THR A 132 8.70 -3.73 -7.75
C THR A 132 9.41 -4.43 -8.93
N ALA A 133 10.74 -4.44 -8.96
CA ALA A 133 11.50 -5.18 -9.96
C ALA A 133 11.38 -6.71 -9.82
N LYS A 134 11.27 -7.23 -8.59
CA LYS A 134 11.01 -8.67 -8.34
C LYS A 134 9.61 -9.04 -8.82
N GLU A 135 8.62 -8.20 -8.57
CA GLU A 135 7.25 -8.41 -9.01
C GLU A 135 7.13 -8.47 -10.52
N GLU A 136 7.60 -7.43 -11.22
CA GLU A 136 7.50 -7.31 -12.68
C GLU A 136 8.27 -8.40 -13.44
N ARG A 137 9.37 -8.90 -12.87
CA ARG A 137 10.22 -9.91 -13.52
C ARG A 137 9.82 -11.34 -13.23
N MET A 138 9.14 -11.58 -12.10
CA MET A 138 8.90 -12.94 -11.60
C MET A 138 7.43 -13.19 -11.27
N LEU A 139 6.85 -12.44 -10.33
CA LEU A 139 5.53 -12.73 -9.81
C LEU A 139 4.42 -12.37 -10.79
N PHE A 140 4.45 -11.16 -11.36
CA PHE A 140 3.43 -10.69 -12.30
C PHE A 140 3.37 -11.51 -13.60
N PRO A 141 4.51 -11.92 -14.22
CA PRO A 141 4.47 -12.88 -15.32
C PRO A 141 3.77 -14.19 -14.94
N ALA A 142 4.03 -14.73 -13.75
CA ALA A 142 3.37 -15.95 -13.31
C ALA A 142 1.87 -15.78 -13.04
N CYS A 143 1.44 -14.63 -12.51
CA CYS A 143 0.02 -14.30 -12.39
C CYS A 143 -0.68 -14.35 -13.76
N ARG A 144 -0.03 -13.84 -14.81
CA ARG A 144 -0.55 -13.92 -16.19
C ARG A 144 -0.55 -15.33 -16.74
N GLU A 145 0.49 -16.11 -16.51
CA GLU A 145 0.54 -17.51 -16.96
C GLU A 145 -0.53 -18.37 -16.29
N LEU A 146 -0.86 -18.10 -15.02
CA LEU A 146 -1.95 -18.77 -14.32
C LEU A 146 -3.34 -18.34 -14.81
N GLU A 147 -3.47 -17.12 -15.33
CA GLU A 147 -4.74 -16.63 -15.85
C GLU A 147 -5.13 -17.37 -17.14
N GLY A 148 -6.16 -18.20 -17.06
CA GLY A 148 -6.68 -18.93 -18.22
C GLY A 148 -5.85 -20.15 -18.64
N ALA A 149 -4.86 -20.56 -17.84
CA ALA A 149 -4.18 -21.84 -18.04
C ALA A 149 -5.16 -23.02 -17.91
N GLU A 150 -4.98 -24.04 -18.76
CA GLU A 150 -5.69 -25.33 -18.65
C GLU A 150 -4.88 -26.37 -17.85
N THR A 151 -3.56 -26.18 -17.80
CA THR A 151 -2.61 -27.06 -17.11
C THR A 151 -1.62 -26.22 -16.31
N MET A 152 -1.06 -26.79 -15.24
CA MET A 152 -0.09 -26.09 -14.39
C MET A 152 1.13 -25.59 -15.19
N PRO A 153 1.43 -24.28 -15.21
CA PRO A 153 2.64 -23.76 -15.84
C PRO A 153 3.91 -24.17 -15.08
N ASP A 154 5.05 -24.17 -15.76
CA ASP A 154 6.37 -24.42 -15.13
C ASP A 154 6.84 -23.18 -14.37
N LEU A 155 6.30 -23.01 -13.17
CA LEU A 155 6.72 -21.97 -12.25
C LEU A 155 8.12 -22.30 -11.71
N ARG A 156 9.14 -21.57 -12.17
CA ARG A 156 10.56 -21.78 -11.80
C ARG A 156 10.86 -21.71 -10.29
N PHE A 157 9.89 -21.29 -9.48
CA PHE A 157 9.93 -21.18 -8.02
C PHE A 157 8.94 -22.13 -7.31
N GLY A 158 8.42 -23.13 -8.04
CA GLY A 158 7.52 -24.17 -7.54
C GLY A 158 6.07 -23.71 -7.44
N THR A 159 5.77 -22.86 -6.46
CA THR A 159 4.40 -22.34 -6.20
C THR A 159 4.43 -20.84 -6.05
N VAL A 160 3.38 -20.14 -6.51
CA VAL A 160 3.21 -18.68 -6.30
C VAL A 160 3.17 -18.29 -4.82
N LYS A 161 2.87 -19.22 -3.92
CA LYS A 161 2.91 -18.96 -2.47
C LYS A 161 4.31 -18.56 -1.98
N ASN A 162 5.37 -19.04 -2.64
CA ASN A 162 6.74 -18.72 -2.25
C ASN A 162 7.08 -17.24 -2.50
N PRO A 163 6.96 -16.70 -3.73
CA PRO A 163 7.18 -15.28 -3.97
C PRO A 163 6.16 -14.41 -3.24
N ILE A 164 4.87 -14.78 -3.18
CA ILE A 164 3.85 -14.02 -2.43
C ILE A 164 4.26 -13.86 -0.96
N ALA A 165 4.70 -14.94 -0.29
CA ALA A 165 5.14 -14.85 1.10
C ALA A 165 6.37 -13.93 1.28
N ALA A 166 7.22 -13.79 0.27
CA ALA A 166 8.32 -12.83 0.29
C ALA A 166 7.79 -11.39 0.14
N MET A 167 6.92 -11.13 -0.85
CA MET A 167 6.32 -9.80 -1.07
C MET A 167 5.56 -9.33 0.18
N MET A 168 4.76 -10.19 0.80
CA MET A 168 4.03 -9.86 2.04
C MET A 168 4.95 -9.44 3.20
N ARG A 169 6.17 -10.00 3.31
CA ARG A 169 7.13 -9.56 4.33
C ARG A 169 7.71 -8.19 3.99
N GLU A 170 8.09 -8.00 2.74
CA GLU A 170 8.62 -6.74 2.23
C GLU A 170 7.57 -5.61 2.35
N HIS A 171 6.28 -5.90 2.18
CA HIS A 171 5.19 -4.95 2.44
C HIS A 171 5.10 -4.49 3.89
N VAL A 172 5.31 -5.41 4.85
CA VAL A 172 5.34 -5.06 6.28
C VAL A 172 6.55 -4.18 6.60
N GLU A 173 7.71 -4.49 6.00
CA GLU A 173 8.93 -3.69 6.15
C GLU A 173 8.75 -2.27 5.59
N ALA A 174 8.20 -2.16 4.36
CA ALA A 174 7.87 -0.88 3.74
C ALA A 174 6.88 -0.06 4.57
N GLY A 175 5.82 -0.69 5.09
CA GLY A 175 4.86 -0.05 6.00
C GLY A 175 5.51 0.47 7.28
N GLY A 176 6.48 -0.27 7.84
CA GLY A 176 7.28 0.19 8.97
C GLY A 176 8.13 1.42 8.65
N GLY A 177 8.77 1.45 7.47
CA GLY A 177 9.53 2.61 6.99
C GLY A 177 8.66 3.85 6.81
N LEU A 178 7.49 3.69 6.19
CA LEU A 178 6.50 4.76 6.03
C LEU A 178 5.98 5.29 7.36
N GLY A 179 5.64 4.39 8.29
CA GLY A 179 5.24 4.78 9.65
C GLY A 179 6.33 5.57 10.37
N ARG A 180 7.60 5.18 10.23
CA ARG A 180 8.72 5.92 10.82
C ARG A 180 8.89 7.31 10.20
N ILE A 181 8.71 7.45 8.88
CA ILE A 181 8.71 8.76 8.21
C ILE A 181 7.58 9.64 8.74
N ARG A 182 6.37 9.10 8.89
CA ARG A 182 5.23 9.84 9.46
C ARG A 182 5.52 10.32 10.88
N GLU A 183 6.10 9.48 11.73
CA GLU A 183 6.51 9.88 13.09
C GLU A 183 7.55 11.01 13.08
N LEU A 184 8.60 10.89 12.28
CA LEU A 184 9.69 11.87 12.19
C LEU A 184 9.24 13.22 11.62
N THR A 185 8.12 13.24 10.89
CA THR A 185 7.52 14.45 10.33
C THR A 185 6.37 15.00 11.16
N TRP A 186 6.08 14.42 12.34
CA TRP A 186 4.91 14.74 13.14
C TRP A 186 3.61 14.73 12.32
N ASP A 187 3.35 13.59 11.66
CA ASP A 187 2.17 13.41 10.80
C ASP A 187 2.16 14.40 9.61
N TYR A 188 3.33 14.62 9.02
CA TYR A 188 3.56 15.56 7.94
C TYR A 188 3.18 17.02 8.27
N ASP A 189 3.22 17.39 9.56
CA ASP A 189 2.93 18.76 9.98
C ASP A 189 4.06 19.72 9.58
N LEU A 190 3.68 20.93 9.16
CA LEU A 190 4.61 21.90 8.61
C LEU A 190 5.19 22.80 9.72
N PRO A 191 6.50 22.75 10.02
CA PRO A 191 7.06 23.62 11.03
C PRO A 191 7.06 25.09 10.60
N LYS A 192 7.07 26.00 11.59
CA LYS A 192 6.92 27.46 11.35
C LYS A 192 8.05 28.07 10.52
N ASP A 193 9.23 27.48 10.54
CA ASP A 193 10.42 27.89 9.80
C ASP A 193 10.61 27.09 8.50
N ALA A 194 9.63 26.27 8.10
CA ALA A 194 9.67 25.51 6.86
C ALA A 194 9.74 26.41 5.63
N CYS A 195 10.68 26.11 4.73
CA CYS A 195 10.73 26.70 3.41
C CYS A 195 9.80 25.95 2.43
N ASN A 196 9.61 26.50 1.22
CA ASN A 196 8.78 25.84 0.20
C ASN A 196 9.29 24.45 -0.21
N THR A 197 10.61 24.20 -0.16
CA THR A 197 11.18 22.87 -0.43
C THR A 197 10.81 21.87 0.68
N TYR A 198 10.78 22.32 1.94
CA TYR A 198 10.32 21.50 3.06
C TYR A 198 8.85 21.12 2.87
N ARG A 199 7.99 22.08 2.55
CA ARG A 199 6.58 21.80 2.26
C ARG A 199 6.41 20.77 1.14
N ALA A 200 7.11 20.97 0.02
CA ALA A 200 7.05 20.03 -1.11
C ALA A 200 7.57 18.62 -0.77
N MET A 201 8.51 18.50 0.18
CA MET A 201 8.98 17.22 0.71
C MET A 201 7.88 16.55 1.53
N LEU A 202 7.27 17.26 2.48
CA LEU A 202 6.20 16.70 3.32
C LEU A 202 4.99 16.28 2.49
N ASP A 203 4.54 17.15 1.58
CA ASP A 203 3.41 16.84 0.69
C ASP A 203 3.68 15.59 -0.16
N GLY A 204 4.91 15.45 -0.69
CA GLY A 204 5.30 14.31 -1.49
C GLY A 204 5.47 13.02 -0.67
N LEU A 205 5.99 13.10 0.56
CA LEU A 205 6.09 11.93 1.44
C LEU A 205 4.71 11.43 1.89
N ALA A 206 3.76 12.35 2.14
CA ALA A 206 2.38 12.01 2.45
C ALA A 206 1.64 11.38 1.24
N GLU A 207 1.93 11.84 0.02
CA GLU A 207 1.42 11.21 -1.20
C GLU A 207 2.02 9.80 -1.39
N LEU A 208 3.34 9.67 -1.22
CA LEU A 208 4.05 8.39 -1.37
C LEU A 208 3.46 7.32 -0.44
N GLU A 209 3.23 7.66 0.82
CA GLU A 209 2.65 6.74 1.78
C GLU A 209 1.25 6.28 1.38
N ARG A 210 0.36 7.21 1.02
CA ARG A 210 -1.00 6.88 0.61
C ARG A 210 -1.02 6.00 -0.65
N ASP A 211 -0.23 6.37 -1.67
CA ASP A 211 -0.17 5.59 -2.90
C ASP A 211 0.37 4.18 -2.63
N THR A 212 1.42 4.07 -1.82
CA THR A 212 2.04 2.78 -1.48
C THR A 212 1.10 1.90 -0.66
N HIS A 213 0.36 2.44 0.32
CA HIS A 213 -0.65 1.67 1.04
C HIS A 213 -1.76 1.15 0.12
N TYR A 214 -2.22 1.97 -0.83
CA TYR A 214 -3.26 1.54 -1.77
C TYR A 214 -2.75 0.53 -2.81
N HIS A 215 -1.50 0.69 -3.27
CA HIS A 215 -0.78 -0.28 -4.08
C HIS A 215 -0.72 -1.64 -3.37
N ILE A 216 -0.15 -1.69 -2.16
CA ILE A 216 -0.02 -2.91 -1.36
C ILE A 216 -1.38 -3.57 -1.09
N PHE A 217 -2.43 -2.76 -0.85
CA PHE A 217 -3.78 -3.29 -0.69
C PHE A 217 -4.26 -4.08 -1.92
N LYS A 218 -4.06 -3.55 -3.13
CA LYS A 218 -4.45 -4.22 -4.39
C LYS A 218 -3.78 -5.58 -4.52
N GLU A 219 -2.53 -5.67 -4.10
CA GLU A 219 -1.75 -6.89 -4.15
C GLU A 219 -2.20 -7.89 -3.10
N ASN A 220 -2.13 -7.48 -1.83
CA ASN A 220 -2.42 -8.34 -0.67
C ASN A 220 -3.85 -8.87 -0.69
N SER A 221 -4.80 -8.00 -1.04
CA SER A 221 -6.23 -8.28 -0.86
C SER A 221 -6.93 -8.75 -2.13
N ILE A 222 -6.31 -8.57 -3.31
CA ILE A 222 -6.94 -8.88 -4.60
C ILE A 222 -6.05 -9.75 -5.48
N LEU A 223 -4.87 -9.28 -5.89
CA LEU A 223 -4.02 -10.00 -6.86
C LEU A 223 -3.48 -11.32 -6.29
N PHE A 224 -2.87 -11.29 -5.10
CA PHE A 224 -2.24 -12.47 -4.51
C PHE A 224 -3.26 -13.57 -4.16
N PRO A 225 -4.44 -13.27 -3.58
CA PRO A 225 -5.50 -14.26 -3.42
C PRO A 225 -5.97 -14.88 -4.74
N LYS A 226 -6.13 -14.06 -5.80
CA LYS A 226 -6.51 -14.56 -7.14
C LYS A 226 -5.47 -15.52 -7.70
N ALA A 227 -4.18 -15.18 -7.61
CA ALA A 227 -3.09 -16.03 -8.08
C ALA A 227 -3.04 -17.37 -7.33
N ALA A 228 -3.12 -17.33 -6.00
CA ALA A 228 -3.14 -18.54 -5.18
C ALA A 228 -4.36 -19.43 -5.46
N ALA A 229 -5.53 -18.84 -5.71
CA ALA A 229 -6.73 -19.57 -6.06
C ALA A 229 -6.64 -20.23 -7.45
N ALA A 230 -6.10 -19.52 -8.45
CA ALA A 230 -5.89 -20.04 -9.80
C ALA A 230 -4.95 -21.26 -9.80
N GLU A 231 -3.80 -21.15 -9.12
CA GLU A 231 -2.87 -22.28 -8.95
C GLU A 231 -3.55 -23.48 -8.27
N ALA A 232 -4.30 -23.24 -7.18
CA ALA A 232 -4.98 -24.31 -6.44
C ALA A 232 -6.08 -25.00 -7.25
N ALA A 233 -6.72 -24.32 -8.21
CA ALA A 233 -7.70 -24.90 -9.11
C ALA A 233 -7.04 -25.82 -10.13
N LEU A 234 -5.90 -25.41 -10.70
CA LEU A 234 -5.11 -26.22 -11.63
C LEU A 234 -4.55 -27.48 -10.98
N ALA A 235 -4.09 -27.40 -9.73
CA ALA A 235 -3.56 -28.57 -9.00
C ALA A 235 -4.60 -29.66 -8.69
N LYS A 236 -5.89 -29.35 -8.83
CA LYS A 236 -7.01 -30.30 -8.65
C LYS A 236 -7.46 -30.96 -9.95
N THR A 237 -6.94 -30.51 -11.08
CA THR A 237 -7.25 -31.01 -12.43
C THR A 237 -6.26 -32.09 -12.81
#